data_AF-A0A4Q3UE48-F1
#
_entry.id   AF-A0A4Q3UE48-F1
#
_cell.length_a   1.000
_cell.length_b   1.000
_cell.length_c   1.000
_cell.angle_alpha   90.00
_cell.angle_beta   90.00
_cell.angle_gamma   90.00
#
_symmetry.space_group_name_H-M   'P 1'
#
loop_
_entity.id
_entity.type
_entity.pdbx_description
1 polymer ?
#
loop_
_entity_poly.entity_id
_entity_poly.type
_entity_poly.pdbx_seq_one_letter_code
_entity_poly.pdbx_strand_id
1 'polypeptide(L)'
;MSMILTLAALVVGQGQPGRVLVKGKLVAPQLLKAGSRAPDFRAVTADGRTVTLSSLKGKVVILDFWAVWCKPCMLSMPGLQKIYRQAKPQGVVVLSVNTWDEKPKFAKWVKATKYDFTFVRDPAEGDHDAIRAASIARRLYKVPGIPTMYVIDREGKVVEGLIGAYQEAGLVKALAKVGVRAKA
;
A
#
# COMPACT_ATOMS: atom_id res chain seq x y z
N MET A 1 -22.69 -1.76 57.91
CA MET A 1 -23.37 -1.65 56.61
C MET A 1 -22.34 -1.17 55.59
N SER A 2 -21.60 -2.09 54.97
CA SER A 2 -20.60 -1.77 53.95
C SER A 2 -21.22 -1.96 52.57
N MET A 3 -21.32 -0.88 51.82
CA MET A 3 -21.91 -0.83 50.49
C MET A 3 -20.75 -0.82 49.48
N ILE A 4 -20.50 -1.95 48.84
CA ILE A 4 -19.46 -2.09 47.80
C ILE A 4 -20.06 -1.62 46.48
N LEU A 5 -19.67 -0.44 46.01
CA LEU A 5 -19.88 -0.02 44.63
C LEU A 5 -18.91 -0.79 43.72
N THR A 6 -19.43 -1.68 42.87
CA THR A 6 -18.65 -2.24 41.77
C THR A 6 -18.84 -1.37 40.53
N LEU A 7 -17.84 -0.54 40.23
CA LEU A 7 -17.76 0.18 38.96
C LEU A 7 -17.46 -0.85 37.85
N ALA A 8 -18.44 -1.18 37.03
CA ALA A 8 -18.20 -1.91 35.78
C ALA A 8 -17.54 -0.94 34.79
N ALA A 9 -16.22 -1.06 34.63
CA ALA A 9 -15.49 -0.35 33.58
C ALA A 9 -15.94 -0.91 32.21
N LEU A 10 -16.76 -0.15 31.48
CA LEU A 10 -16.96 -0.36 30.05
C LEU A 10 -15.61 -0.14 29.36
N VAL A 11 -14.92 -1.23 29.03
CA VAL A 11 -13.82 -1.21 28.08
C VAL A 11 -14.44 -0.95 26.71
N VAL A 12 -14.51 0.32 26.33
CA VAL A 12 -14.79 0.72 24.95
C VAL A 12 -13.67 0.14 24.09
N GLY A 13 -13.97 -0.96 23.41
CA GLY A 13 -13.06 -1.66 22.52
C GLY A 13 -12.63 -0.71 21.39
N GLN A 14 -11.46 -0.11 21.55
CA GLN A 14 -10.73 0.54 20.46
C GLN A 14 -10.40 -0.56 19.45
N GLY A 15 -11.27 -0.75 18.46
CA GLY A 15 -11.03 -1.66 17.34
C GLY A 15 -9.72 -1.26 16.68
N GLN A 16 -8.69 -2.07 16.85
CA GLN A 16 -7.41 -1.88 16.18
C GLN A 16 -7.67 -1.89 14.66
N PRO A 17 -7.38 -0.79 13.94
CA PRO A 17 -7.70 -0.71 12.52
C PRO A 17 -6.98 -1.84 11.75
N GLY A 18 -7.75 -2.61 10.99
CA GLY A 18 -7.23 -3.63 10.07
C GLY A 18 -7.20 -5.08 10.57
N ARG A 19 -7.76 -5.42 11.74
CA ARG A 19 -7.93 -6.83 12.15
C ARG A 19 -9.27 -7.38 11.67
N VAL A 20 -9.25 -8.59 11.11
CA VAL A 20 -10.44 -9.29 10.60
C VAL A 20 -10.78 -10.43 11.56
N LEU A 21 -12.07 -10.63 11.86
CA LEU A 21 -12.53 -11.74 12.67
C LEU A 21 -12.61 -13.02 11.82
N VAL A 22 -11.72 -13.97 12.06
CA VAL A 22 -11.73 -15.30 11.42
C VAL A 22 -11.95 -16.35 12.50
N LYS A 23 -13.04 -17.11 12.40
CA LYS A 23 -13.43 -18.14 13.39
C LYS A 23 -13.38 -17.63 14.86
N GLY A 24 -13.89 -16.42 15.10
CA GLY A 24 -13.92 -15.82 16.44
C GLY A 24 -12.59 -15.25 16.94
N LYS A 25 -11.51 -15.25 16.13
CA LYS A 25 -10.22 -14.62 16.48
C LYS A 25 -9.94 -13.42 15.60
N LEU A 26 -9.45 -12.33 16.18
CA LEU A 26 -8.97 -11.16 15.45
C LEU A 26 -7.60 -11.46 14.83
N VAL A 27 -7.59 -11.78 13.54
CA VAL A 27 -6.38 -12.11 12.76
C VAL A 27 -6.04 -10.94 11.84
N ALA A 28 -4.76 -10.59 11.76
CA ALA A 28 -4.29 -9.63 10.76
C ALA A 28 -4.37 -10.26 9.35
N PRO A 29 -4.80 -9.53 8.32
CA PRO A 29 -4.72 -9.99 6.94
C PRO A 29 -3.30 -10.46 6.60
N GLN A 30 -3.18 -11.62 5.96
CA GLN A 30 -1.88 -12.13 5.54
C GLN A 30 -1.42 -11.44 4.26
N LEU A 31 -0.58 -10.42 4.42
CA LEU A 31 0.23 -9.87 3.34
C LEU A 31 1.32 -10.86 2.93
N LEU A 32 1.96 -10.58 1.78
CA LEU A 32 3.15 -11.34 1.36
C LEU A 32 4.22 -11.36 2.45
N LYS A 33 4.84 -12.53 2.63
CA LYS A 33 5.83 -12.76 3.68
C LYS A 33 7.12 -11.96 3.39
N ALA A 34 7.68 -11.33 4.41
CA ALA A 34 9.00 -10.73 4.33
C ALA A 34 10.06 -11.75 3.87
N GLY A 35 10.97 -11.33 3.00
CA GLY A 35 11.99 -12.15 2.35
C GLY A 35 11.51 -12.92 1.11
N SER A 36 10.19 -13.01 0.86
CA SER A 36 9.67 -13.62 -0.37
C SER A 36 9.95 -12.73 -1.59
N ARG A 37 10.08 -13.32 -2.78
CA ARG A 37 10.17 -12.53 -4.03
C ARG A 37 8.86 -11.79 -4.26
N ALA A 38 8.96 -10.50 -4.58
CA ALA A 38 7.81 -9.73 -5.04
C ALA A 38 7.34 -10.30 -6.39
N PRO A 39 6.03 -10.61 -6.55
CA PRO A 39 5.50 -11.06 -7.83
C PRO A 39 5.70 -10.01 -8.91
N ASP A 40 6.29 -10.39 -10.04
CA ASP A 40 6.48 -9.46 -11.16
C ASP A 40 5.15 -9.16 -11.85
N PHE A 41 5.05 -7.96 -12.43
CA PHE A 41 3.89 -7.53 -13.21
C PHE A 41 4.27 -6.44 -14.19
N ARG A 42 3.42 -6.27 -15.21
CA ARG A 42 3.41 -5.10 -16.10
C ARG A 42 2.17 -4.26 -15.83
N ALA A 43 2.37 -2.95 -15.79
CA ALA A 43 1.30 -1.97 -15.64
C ALA A 43 1.57 -0.78 -16.56
N VAL A 44 0.52 0.00 -16.81
CA VAL A 44 0.56 1.13 -17.75
C VAL A 44 0.33 2.43 -16.99
N THR A 45 1.15 3.43 -17.26
CA THR A 45 1.01 4.81 -16.75
C THR A 45 -0.10 5.56 -17.51
N ALA A 46 -0.52 6.71 -16.98
CA ALA A 46 -1.56 7.53 -17.63
C ALA A 46 -1.17 8.07 -19.03
N ASP A 47 0.15 8.20 -19.30
CA ASP A 47 0.72 8.62 -20.59
C ASP A 47 1.02 7.42 -21.53
N GLY A 48 0.62 6.20 -21.16
CA GLY A 48 0.73 5.01 -22.02
C GLY A 48 2.07 4.27 -21.94
N ARG A 49 3.01 4.72 -21.12
CA ARG A 49 4.27 3.98 -20.90
C ARG A 49 4.01 2.71 -20.11
N THR A 50 4.67 1.62 -20.53
CA THR A 50 4.66 0.36 -19.79
C THR A 50 5.76 0.37 -18.74
N VAL A 51 5.42 -0.03 -17.52
CA VAL A 51 6.37 -0.25 -16.42
C VAL A 51 6.28 -1.71 -16.00
N THR A 52 7.43 -2.37 -15.88
CA THR A 52 7.55 -3.72 -15.33
C THR A 52 8.21 -3.63 -13.97
N LEU A 53 7.71 -4.32 -12.94
CA LEU A 53 8.35 -4.25 -11.62
C LEU A 53 9.81 -4.71 -11.66
N SER A 54 10.10 -5.80 -12.39
CA SER A 54 11.46 -6.31 -12.53
C SER A 54 12.44 -5.33 -13.21
N SER A 55 11.97 -4.34 -13.98
CA SER A 55 12.83 -3.29 -14.54
C SER A 55 13.32 -2.29 -13.49
N LEU A 56 12.80 -2.35 -12.26
CA LEU A 56 13.21 -1.54 -11.11
C LEU A 56 14.24 -2.24 -10.21
N LYS A 57 14.71 -3.44 -10.57
CA LYS A 57 15.75 -4.15 -9.83
C LYS A 57 16.99 -3.26 -9.63
N GLY A 58 17.61 -3.35 -8.47
CA GLY A 58 18.68 -2.44 -8.03
C GLY A 58 18.18 -1.18 -7.30
N LYS A 59 16.88 -0.90 -7.33
CA LYS A 59 16.23 0.19 -6.58
C LYS A 59 15.42 -0.38 -5.42
N VAL A 60 15.21 0.41 -4.38
CA VAL A 60 14.18 0.12 -3.38
C VAL A 60 12.85 0.61 -3.92
N VAL A 61 11.82 -0.22 -3.91
CA VAL A 61 10.49 0.14 -4.44
C VAL A 61 9.49 0.24 -3.30
N ILE A 62 8.83 1.38 -3.18
CA ILE A 62 7.60 1.51 -2.41
C ILE A 62 6.44 1.29 -3.38
N LEU A 63 5.75 0.17 -3.21
CA LEU A 63 4.58 -0.19 -4.01
C LEU A 63 3.33 0.23 -3.23
N ASP A 64 2.59 1.23 -3.72
CA ASP A 64 1.45 1.84 -3.04
C ASP A 64 0.15 1.51 -3.77
N PHE A 65 -0.80 0.84 -3.10
CA PHE A 65 -2.10 0.48 -3.65
C PHE A 65 -3.19 1.41 -3.14
N TRP A 66 -3.90 2.08 -4.06
CA TRP A 66 -4.85 3.14 -3.74
C TRP A 66 -5.96 3.28 -4.80
N ALA A 67 -6.94 4.16 -4.54
CA ALA A 67 -7.98 4.54 -5.49
C ALA A 67 -8.38 6.02 -5.31
N VAL A 68 -8.90 6.64 -6.36
CA VAL A 68 -9.35 8.05 -6.37
C VAL A 68 -10.49 8.28 -5.39
N TRP A 69 -11.39 7.31 -5.24
CA TRP A 69 -12.50 7.38 -4.27
C TRP A 69 -12.07 7.08 -2.82
N CYS A 70 -10.84 6.59 -2.61
CA CYS A 70 -10.35 6.19 -1.30
C CYS A 70 -9.85 7.42 -0.52
N LYS A 71 -10.73 8.01 0.31
CA LYS A 71 -10.37 9.13 1.19
C LYS A 71 -9.16 8.85 2.10
N PRO A 72 -9.04 7.68 2.78
CA PRO A 72 -7.85 7.38 3.58
C PRO A 72 -6.54 7.32 2.77
N CYS A 73 -6.62 6.90 1.51
CA CYS A 73 -5.47 6.90 0.61
C CYS A 73 -5.01 8.33 0.34
N MET A 74 -5.95 9.23 0.01
CA MET A 74 -5.65 10.65 -0.22
C MET A 74 -5.03 11.33 1.00
N LEU A 75 -5.49 10.97 2.21
CA LEU A 75 -4.93 11.48 3.46
C LEU A 75 -3.49 11.01 3.72
N SER A 76 -3.08 9.87 3.17
CA SER A 76 -1.74 9.29 3.35
C SER A 76 -0.72 9.78 2.33
N MET A 77 -1.17 10.21 1.14
CA MET A 77 -0.28 10.64 0.05
C MET A 77 0.66 11.81 0.41
N PRO A 78 0.26 12.85 1.19
CA PRO A 78 1.18 13.90 1.61
C PRO A 78 2.36 13.37 2.44
N GLY A 79 2.11 12.44 3.36
CA GLY A 79 3.16 11.79 4.15
C GLY A 79 4.09 10.94 3.29
N LEU A 80 3.51 10.14 2.38
CA LEU A 80 4.28 9.38 1.40
C LEU A 80 5.14 10.29 0.52
N GLN A 81 4.62 11.45 0.09
CA GLN A 81 5.33 12.42 -0.73
C GLN A 81 6.54 13.00 0.01
N LYS A 82 6.36 13.36 1.29
CA LYS A 82 7.43 13.87 2.15
C LYS A 82 8.54 12.84 2.34
N ILE A 83 8.20 11.58 2.60
CA ILE A 83 9.17 10.48 2.75
C ILE A 83 9.88 10.21 1.43
N TYR A 84 9.13 10.15 0.32
CA TYR A 84 9.69 9.87 -0.99
C TYR A 84 10.73 10.92 -1.42
N ARG A 85 10.48 12.22 -1.22
CA ARG A 85 11.47 13.26 -1.56
C ARG A 85 12.81 13.08 -0.85
N GLN A 86 12.80 12.59 0.39
CA GLN A 86 14.02 12.29 1.16
C GLN A 86 14.70 10.99 0.69
N ALA A 87 13.89 10.00 0.32
CA ALA A 87 14.36 8.66 -0.05
C ALA A 87 14.81 8.55 -1.52
N LYS A 88 14.24 9.37 -2.42
CA LYS A 88 14.54 9.41 -3.85
C LYS A 88 16.04 9.51 -4.18
N PRO A 89 16.84 10.44 -3.58
CA PRO A 89 18.28 10.50 -3.83
C PRO A 89 19.06 9.26 -3.35
N GLN A 90 18.46 8.40 -2.53
CA GLN A 90 19.06 7.16 -2.03
C GLN A 90 18.68 5.92 -2.87
N GLY A 91 18.08 6.15 -4.05
CA GLY A 91 17.71 5.09 -4.99
C GLY A 91 16.33 4.47 -4.70
N VAL A 92 15.42 5.21 -4.05
CA VAL A 92 14.03 4.78 -3.85
C VAL A 92 13.14 5.25 -4.99
N VAL A 93 12.20 4.39 -5.40
CA VAL A 93 11.12 4.71 -6.35
C VAL A 93 9.78 4.40 -5.70
N VAL A 94 8.79 5.29 -5.88
CA VAL A 94 7.39 4.99 -5.57
C VAL A 94 6.68 4.60 -6.86
N LEU A 95 6.15 3.37 -6.87
CA LEU A 95 5.24 2.87 -7.89
C LEU A 95 3.83 2.80 -7.26
N SER A 96 3.01 3.81 -7.57
CA SER A 96 1.67 3.95 -7.00
C SER A 96 0.65 3.35 -7.97
N VAL A 97 0.15 2.18 -7.61
CA VAL A 97 -0.79 1.36 -8.38
C VAL A 97 -2.22 1.75 -8.01
N ASN A 98 -2.85 2.49 -8.90
CA ASN A 98 -4.27 2.76 -8.82
C ASN A 98 -5.03 1.46 -9.11
N THR A 99 -5.85 1.02 -8.16
CA THR A 99 -6.68 -0.17 -8.24
C THR A 99 -8.14 0.21 -8.06
N TRP A 100 -9.05 -0.55 -8.67
CA TRP A 100 -10.50 -0.38 -8.51
C TRP A 100 -11.05 1.01 -8.93
N ASP A 101 -10.36 1.72 -9.84
CA ASP A 101 -10.95 2.80 -10.63
C ASP A 101 -10.98 2.44 -12.12
N GLU A 102 -11.93 3.05 -12.81
CA GLU A 102 -11.97 3.08 -14.26
C GLU A 102 -10.82 3.91 -14.84
N LYS A 103 -10.35 3.52 -16.03
CA LYS A 103 -9.25 4.19 -16.74
C LYS A 103 -9.42 5.71 -16.88
N PRO A 104 -10.61 6.25 -17.25
CA PRO A 104 -10.78 7.70 -17.41
C PRO A 104 -10.61 8.44 -16.07
N LYS A 105 -11.08 7.85 -14.97
CA LYS A 105 -11.00 8.45 -13.64
C LYS A 105 -9.56 8.50 -13.14
N PHE A 106 -8.80 7.42 -13.32
CA PHE A 106 -7.36 7.38 -13.06
C PHE A 106 -6.62 8.45 -13.89
N ALA A 107 -6.82 8.46 -15.20
CA ALA A 107 -6.14 9.38 -16.10
C ALA A 107 -6.44 10.86 -15.77
N LYS A 108 -7.71 11.19 -15.45
CA LYS A 108 -8.11 12.53 -15.02
C LYS A 108 -7.40 12.95 -13.73
N TRP A 109 -7.32 12.06 -12.75
CA TRP A 109 -6.67 12.37 -11.48
C TRP A 109 -5.16 12.55 -11.63
N VAL A 110 -4.48 11.66 -12.36
CA VAL A 110 -3.02 11.74 -12.57
C VAL A 110 -2.62 13.01 -13.31
N LYS A 111 -3.47 13.52 -14.22
CA LYS A 111 -3.23 14.82 -14.86
C LYS A 111 -3.30 16.01 -13.90
N ALA A 112 -4.11 15.91 -12.84
CA ALA A 112 -4.34 17.00 -11.89
C ALA A 112 -3.37 16.98 -10.69
N THR A 113 -2.84 15.81 -10.34
CA THR A 113 -2.01 15.63 -9.15
C THR A 113 -0.65 16.33 -9.25
N LYS A 114 -0.07 16.64 -8.09
CA LYS A 114 1.25 17.28 -7.95
C LYS A 114 2.29 16.38 -7.28
N TYR A 115 1.93 15.11 -7.04
CA TYR A 115 2.87 14.11 -6.53
C TYR A 115 3.82 13.66 -7.64
N ASP A 116 5.09 13.43 -7.30
CA ASP A 116 6.15 13.07 -8.25
C ASP A 116 6.42 11.56 -8.28
N PHE A 117 5.42 10.76 -7.89
CA PHE A 117 5.44 9.31 -7.97
C PHE A 117 5.29 8.83 -9.42
N THR A 118 5.65 7.58 -9.66
CA THR A 118 5.20 6.88 -10.86
C THR A 118 3.83 6.31 -10.60
N PHE A 119 2.81 6.83 -11.28
CA PHE A 119 1.45 6.31 -11.22
C PHE A 119 1.20 5.31 -12.34
N VAL A 120 0.77 4.12 -11.97
CA VAL A 120 0.33 3.08 -12.91
C VAL A 120 -1.06 2.59 -12.53
N ARG A 121 -1.73 1.96 -13.48
CA ARG A 121 -3.04 1.37 -13.26
C ARG A 121 -2.99 -0.15 -13.21
N ASP A 122 -3.75 -0.71 -12.28
CA ASP A 122 -4.07 -2.14 -12.25
C ASP A 122 -4.83 -2.53 -13.54
N PRO A 123 -4.34 -3.50 -14.35
CA PRO A 123 -4.98 -3.86 -15.61
C PRO A 123 -6.34 -4.54 -15.44
N ALA A 124 -6.76 -4.87 -14.22
CA ALA A 124 -8.07 -5.46 -13.96
C ALA A 124 -9.24 -4.57 -14.40
N GLU A 125 -9.98 -5.06 -15.39
CA GLU A 125 -11.22 -4.51 -15.94
C GLU A 125 -12.14 -5.67 -16.33
N GLY A 126 -13.42 -5.38 -16.57
CA GLY A 126 -14.40 -6.36 -17.04
C GLY A 126 -15.23 -6.98 -15.92
N ASP A 127 -15.69 -8.22 -16.15
CA ASP A 127 -16.48 -8.96 -15.17
C ASP A 127 -15.64 -9.42 -13.96
N HIS A 128 -16.29 -10.07 -13.00
CA HIS A 128 -15.65 -10.55 -11.79
C HIS A 128 -14.45 -11.46 -12.04
N ASP A 129 -14.47 -12.26 -13.10
CA ASP A 129 -13.43 -13.26 -13.36
C ASP A 129 -12.25 -12.64 -14.13
N ALA A 130 -12.51 -11.74 -15.07
CA ALA A 130 -11.49 -10.92 -15.72
C ALA A 130 -10.72 -10.06 -14.69
N ILE A 131 -11.45 -9.43 -13.76
CA ILE A 131 -10.85 -8.64 -12.67
C ILE A 131 -9.98 -9.55 -11.78
N ARG A 132 -10.46 -10.74 -11.41
CA ARG A 132 -9.68 -11.69 -10.59
C ARG A 132 -8.43 -12.17 -11.31
N ALA A 133 -8.52 -12.44 -12.61
CA ALA A 133 -7.40 -12.95 -13.39
C ALA A 133 -6.31 -11.90 -13.62
N ALA A 134 -6.69 -10.63 -13.82
CA ALA A 134 -5.72 -9.58 -14.15
C ALA A 134 -5.22 -8.77 -12.94
N SER A 135 -5.96 -8.74 -11.81
CA SER A 135 -5.68 -7.77 -10.75
C SER A 135 -4.32 -7.94 -10.09
N ILE A 136 -3.48 -6.91 -10.17
CA ILE A 136 -2.21 -6.86 -9.44
C ILE A 136 -2.49 -6.86 -7.93
N ALA A 137 -3.40 -5.99 -7.48
CA ALA A 137 -3.68 -5.83 -6.05
C ALA A 137 -4.25 -7.12 -5.44
N ARG A 138 -5.30 -7.70 -6.04
CA ARG A 138 -5.98 -8.87 -5.47
C ARG A 138 -5.23 -10.17 -5.72
N ARG A 139 -4.79 -10.44 -6.95
CA ARG A 139 -4.23 -11.75 -7.33
C ARG A 139 -2.78 -11.90 -6.91
N LEU A 140 -1.96 -10.91 -7.20
CA LEU A 140 -0.52 -11.00 -6.98
C LEU A 140 -0.12 -10.62 -5.57
N TYR A 141 -0.64 -9.49 -5.08
CA TYR A 141 -0.22 -8.92 -3.80
C TYR A 141 -1.15 -9.21 -2.64
N LYS A 142 -2.30 -9.86 -2.85
CA LYS A 142 -3.26 -10.21 -1.80
C LYS A 142 -3.69 -9.00 -0.96
N VAL A 143 -3.81 -7.84 -1.60
CA VAL A 143 -4.20 -6.58 -0.95
C VAL A 143 -5.61 -6.72 -0.36
N PRO A 144 -5.77 -6.68 0.97
CA PRO A 144 -7.07 -6.92 1.62
C PRO A 144 -7.97 -5.68 1.59
N GLY A 145 -7.38 -4.51 1.38
CA GLY A 145 -8.03 -3.21 1.38
C GLY A 145 -7.00 -2.12 1.07
N ILE A 146 -7.48 -0.93 0.78
CA ILE A 146 -6.64 0.22 0.47
C ILE A 146 -6.82 1.33 1.53
N PRO A 147 -5.76 2.11 1.83
CA PRO A 147 -4.41 1.99 1.27
C PRO A 147 -3.65 0.78 1.83
N THR A 148 -2.81 0.18 0.99
CA THR A 148 -1.82 -0.84 1.40
C THR A 148 -0.52 -0.55 0.67
N MET A 149 0.60 -0.59 1.38
CA MET A 149 1.92 -0.42 0.80
C MET A 149 2.79 -1.66 1.00
N TYR A 150 3.71 -1.90 0.09
CA TYR A 150 4.85 -2.81 0.28
C TYR A 150 6.16 -2.05 0.10
N VAL A 151 7.15 -2.39 0.90
CA VAL A 151 8.55 -2.05 0.64
C VAL A 151 9.23 -3.27 0.04
N ILE A 152 9.90 -3.07 -1.10
CA ILE A 152 10.63 -4.11 -1.83
C ILE A 152 12.09 -3.67 -1.92
N ASP A 153 13.01 -4.58 -1.62
CA ASP A 153 14.45 -4.30 -1.65
C ASP A 153 15.04 -4.29 -3.07
N ARG A 154 16.35 -4.01 -3.16
CA ARG A 154 17.10 -3.92 -4.42
C ARG A 154 17.19 -5.26 -5.16
N GLU A 155 16.97 -6.38 -4.48
CA GLU A 155 16.96 -7.72 -5.07
C GLU A 155 15.56 -8.13 -5.58
N GLY A 156 14.53 -7.34 -5.27
CA GLY A 156 13.14 -7.65 -5.59
C GLY A 156 12.45 -8.52 -4.53
N LYS A 157 12.89 -8.51 -3.28
CA LYS A 157 12.23 -9.20 -2.17
C LYS A 157 11.38 -8.25 -1.33
N VAL A 158 10.25 -8.76 -0.83
CA VAL A 158 9.37 -8.03 0.08
C VAL A 158 10.08 -7.83 1.43
N VAL A 159 10.17 -6.59 1.88
CA VAL A 159 10.73 -6.21 3.18
C VAL A 159 9.64 -6.14 4.24
N GLU A 160 8.55 -5.46 3.91
CA GLU A 160 7.44 -5.20 4.81
C GLU A 160 6.17 -4.89 4.00
N GLY A 161 5.01 -5.25 4.54
CA GLY A 161 3.71 -4.80 4.06
C GLY A 161 2.99 -3.98 5.13
N LEU A 162 2.35 -2.87 4.74
CA LEU A 162 1.74 -1.89 5.63
C LEU A 162 0.29 -1.66 5.20
N ILE A 163 -0.66 -1.79 6.12
CA ILE A 163 -2.11 -1.66 5.84
C ILE A 163 -2.65 -0.40 6.51
N GLY A 164 -3.50 0.32 5.80
CA GLY A 164 -4.22 1.47 6.34
C GLY A 164 -3.47 2.78 6.19
N ALA A 165 -4.17 3.86 6.52
CA ALA A 165 -3.62 5.20 6.46
C ALA A 165 -2.64 5.46 7.61
N TYR A 166 -1.87 6.55 7.49
CA TYR A 166 -0.95 7.03 8.54
C TYR A 166 0.17 6.05 8.90
N GLN A 167 0.77 5.44 7.88
CA GLN A 167 1.84 4.44 8.01
C GLN A 167 3.24 5.05 7.89
N GLU A 168 3.42 6.35 8.06
CA GLU A 168 4.71 7.04 7.87
C GLU A 168 5.82 6.45 8.75
N ALA A 169 5.54 6.21 10.03
CA ALA A 169 6.50 5.61 10.94
C ALA A 169 6.85 4.15 10.54
N GLY A 170 5.84 3.38 10.13
CA GLY A 170 6.02 2.02 9.65
C GLY A 170 6.85 1.96 8.36
N LEU A 171 6.59 2.89 7.44
CA LEU A 171 7.30 3.04 6.18
C LEU A 171 8.76 3.43 6.42
N VAL A 172 9.02 4.42 7.27
CA VAL A 172 10.39 4.81 7.65
C VAL A 172 11.15 3.64 8.28
N LYS A 173 10.51 2.88 9.17
CA LYS A 173 11.11 1.69 9.79
C LYS A 173 11.42 0.62 8.75
N ALA A 174 10.54 0.38 7.79
CA ALA A 174 10.76 -0.58 6.71
C ALA A 174 11.90 -0.16 5.77
N LEU A 175 11.97 1.13 5.41
CA LEU A 175 13.06 1.71 4.61
C LEU A 175 14.41 1.61 5.33
N ALA A 176 14.45 1.81 6.64
CA ALA A 176 15.67 1.67 7.43
C ALA A 176 16.27 0.25 7.37
N LYS A 177 15.43 -0.80 7.28
CA LYS A 177 15.89 -2.20 7.13
C LYS A 177 16.70 -2.42 5.85
N VAL A 178 16.55 -1.57 4.84
CA VAL A 178 17.27 -1.63 3.55
C VAL A 178 18.24 -0.46 3.36
N GLY A 179 18.64 0.16 4.47
CA GLY A 179 19.66 1.22 4.50
C GLY A 179 19.19 2.58 3.98
N VAL A 180 17.88 2.80 3.82
CA VAL A 180 17.32 4.09 3.41
C VAL A 180 16.94 4.90 4.64
N ARG A 181 17.39 6.17 4.68
CA ARG A 181 17.13 7.11 5.78
C ARG A 181 16.05 8.10 5.37
N ALA A 182 14.95 8.17 6.14
CA ALA A 182 13.89 9.16 5.97
C ALA A 182 13.25 9.47 7.33
N LYS A 183 12.48 10.55 7.39
CA LYS A 183 11.70 10.96 8.56
C LYS A 183 10.22 11.11 8.18
N ALA A 184 9.35 10.66 9.10
CA ALA A 184 7.91 10.87 9.05
C ALA A 184 7.56 12.35 9.14
#